data_AF-A0A926N747-F1
#
_entry.id   AF-A0A926N747-F1
#
_cell.length_a   1.000
_cell.length_b   1.000
_cell.length_c   1.000
_cell.angle_alpha   90.00
_cell.angle_beta   90.00
_cell.angle_gamma   90.00
#
_symmetry.space_group_name_H-M   'P 1'
#
loop_
_entity.id
_entity.type
_entity.pdbx_description
1 polymer ?
#
loop_
_entity_poly.entity_id
_entity_poly.type
_entity_poly.pdbx_seq_one_letter_code
_entity_poly.pdbx_strand_id
1 'polypeptide(L)'
;MNRAKVIYLPDENGNQLALDTIFSIARKASNGDQLSVQLLQLIRLGIRDIELRGIIEWDQFREHQLIVANEKGYSLTANLIKKIGLNKPLYEFSVNHNHFPTDQREHGYSFRMILFSYNKDYTQYLFCTDAIIQKEPTDTVFEKMVSEARKSYHHFMRDPSKYV
;
A
#
# COMPACT_ATOMS: atom_id res chain seq x y z
N MET A 1 19.97 0.82 8.35
CA MET A 1 19.05 1.67 9.14
C MET A 1 17.83 1.93 8.27
N ASN A 2 16.62 1.65 8.75
CA ASN A 2 15.40 1.88 7.97
C ASN A 2 15.22 3.39 7.77
N ARG A 3 14.83 3.80 6.56
CA ARG A 3 14.59 5.21 6.21
C ARG A 3 13.17 5.64 6.51
N ALA A 4 12.24 4.69 6.55
CA ALA A 4 10.85 4.95 6.88
C ALA A 4 10.30 4.02 7.97
N LYS A 5 9.26 4.49 8.66
CA LYS A 5 8.47 3.76 9.64
C LYS A 5 7.01 3.72 9.18
N VAL A 6 6.44 2.53 9.06
CA VAL A 6 5.03 2.34 8.72
C VAL A 6 4.17 2.37 9.98
N ILE A 7 3.10 3.17 9.95
CA ILE A 7 2.14 3.34 11.04
C ILE A 7 0.74 3.09 10.51
N TYR A 8 -0.04 2.23 11.18
CA TYR A 8 -1.43 1.98 10.84
C TYR A 8 -2.34 2.88 11.67
N LEU A 9 -3.04 3.81 11.02
CA LEU A 9 -3.91 4.76 11.69
C LEU A 9 -5.25 4.11 12.06
N PRO A 10 -5.78 4.37 13.27
CA PRO A 10 -7.15 4.01 13.60
C PRO A 10 -8.15 4.94 12.91
N ASP A 11 -9.33 4.41 12.56
CA ASP A 11 -10.50 5.19 12.17
C ASP A 11 -11.16 5.87 13.40
N GLU A 12 -12.28 6.56 13.18
CA GLU A 12 -13.03 7.23 14.25
C GLU A 12 -13.58 6.26 15.33
N ASN A 13 -13.68 4.97 15.00
CA ASN A 13 -14.14 3.91 15.89
C ASN A 13 -12.98 3.15 16.57
N GLY A 14 -11.73 3.51 16.28
CA GLY A 14 -10.53 2.85 16.81
C GLY A 14 -10.04 1.65 15.98
N ASN A 15 -10.65 1.35 14.83
CA ASN A 15 -10.26 0.21 13.98
C ASN A 15 -9.09 0.58 13.07
N GLN A 16 -8.11 -0.31 12.92
CA GLN A 16 -6.96 -0.11 12.04
C GLN A 16 -7.22 -0.82 10.71
N LEU A 17 -8.11 -0.28 9.88
CA LEU A 17 -8.65 -0.95 8.68
C LEU A 17 -7.57 -1.54 7.76
N ALA A 18 -6.49 -0.79 7.50
CA ALA A 18 -5.38 -1.29 6.70
C ALA A 18 -4.70 -2.53 7.32
N LEU A 19 -4.50 -2.53 8.64
CA LEU A 19 -3.91 -3.65 9.37
C LEU A 19 -4.88 -4.83 9.45
N ASP A 20 -6.16 -4.57 9.71
CA ASP A 20 -7.22 -5.59 9.78
C ASP A 20 -7.37 -6.32 8.44
N THR A 21 -7.28 -5.60 7.32
CA THR A 21 -7.24 -6.21 5.98
C THR A 21 -6.02 -7.10 5.82
N ILE A 22 -4.82 -6.66 6.22
CA ILE A 22 -3.60 -7.49 6.17
C ILE A 22 -3.75 -8.76 7.03
N PHE A 23 -4.30 -8.66 8.24
CA PHE A 23 -4.55 -9.82 9.09
C PHE A 23 -5.60 -10.76 8.51
N SER A 24 -6.64 -10.23 7.88
CA SER A 24 -7.64 -11.03 7.17
C SER A 24 -7.00 -11.86 6.05
N ILE A 25 -6.07 -11.27 5.29
CA ILE A 25 -5.26 -11.96 4.26
C ILE A 25 -4.39 -13.04 4.91
N ALA A 26 -3.68 -12.70 6.00
CA ALA A 26 -2.81 -13.64 6.69
C ALA A 26 -3.56 -14.86 7.23
N ARG A 27 -4.77 -14.66 7.75
CA ARG A 27 -5.64 -15.74 8.20
C ARG A 27 -6.08 -16.64 7.04
N LYS A 28 -6.49 -16.06 5.90
CA LYS A 28 -6.84 -16.83 4.69
C LYS A 28 -5.66 -17.63 4.15
N ALA A 29 -4.47 -17.02 4.11
CA ALA A 29 -3.23 -17.68 3.70
C ALA A 29 -2.89 -18.88 4.60
N SER A 30 -3.07 -18.73 5.92
CA SER A 30 -2.86 -19.81 6.89
C SER A 30 -3.82 -20.99 6.71
N ASN A 31 -5.00 -20.73 6.15
CA ASN A 31 -5.99 -21.74 5.80
C ASN A 31 -5.78 -22.35 4.40
N GLY A 32 -4.69 -22.00 3.70
CA GLY A 32 -4.33 -22.56 2.41
C GLY A 32 -4.88 -21.83 1.18
N ASP A 33 -5.49 -20.65 1.34
CA ASP A 33 -5.93 -19.83 0.21
C ASP A 33 -4.72 -19.32 -0.59
N GLN A 34 -4.53 -19.87 -1.79
CA GLN A 34 -3.34 -19.65 -2.61
C GLN A 34 -3.14 -18.17 -2.99
N LEU A 35 -4.23 -17.49 -3.35
CA LEU A 35 -4.20 -16.07 -3.66
C LEU A 35 -3.69 -15.25 -2.47
N SER A 36 -4.23 -15.51 -1.27
CA SER A 36 -3.80 -14.83 -0.06
C SER A 36 -2.36 -15.15 0.32
N VAL A 37 -1.88 -16.38 0.10
CA VAL A 37 -0.46 -16.74 0.31
C VAL A 37 0.44 -15.87 -0.57
N GLN A 38 0.12 -15.77 -1.85
CA GLN A 38 0.93 -15.01 -2.81
C GLN A 38 0.85 -13.50 -2.55
N LEU A 39 -0.34 -12.96 -2.32
CA LEU A 39 -0.52 -11.55 -1.97
C LEU A 39 0.23 -11.21 -0.68
N LEU A 40 0.15 -12.04 0.36
CA LEU A 40 0.83 -11.76 1.63
C LEU A 40 2.35 -11.70 1.47
N GLN A 41 2.93 -12.57 0.64
CA GLN A 41 4.36 -12.52 0.33
C GLN A 41 4.73 -11.19 -0.35
N LEU A 42 3.97 -10.78 -1.37
CA LEU A 42 4.19 -9.52 -2.08
C LEU A 42 4.00 -8.29 -1.19
N ILE A 43 2.95 -8.28 -0.35
CA ILE A 43 2.69 -7.21 0.63
C ILE A 43 3.89 -7.07 1.58
N ARG A 44 4.39 -8.18 2.13
CA ARG A 44 5.53 -8.15 3.07
C ARG A 44 6.81 -7.65 2.40
N LEU A 45 7.09 -8.10 1.17
CA LEU A 45 8.24 -7.62 0.40
C LEU A 45 8.11 -6.13 0.10
N GLY A 46 6.93 -5.69 -0.29
CA GLY A 46 6.62 -4.30 -0.58
C GLY A 46 6.79 -3.39 0.64
N ILE A 47 6.17 -3.74 1.77
CA ILE A 47 6.29 -2.99 3.03
C ILE A 47 7.76 -2.90 3.45
N ARG A 48 8.51 -4.01 3.38
CA ARG A 48 9.94 -4.03 3.71
C ARG A 48 10.76 -3.12 2.81
N ASP A 49 10.45 -3.07 1.51
CA ASP A 49 11.15 -2.20 0.56
C ASP A 49 10.90 -0.71 0.86
N ILE A 50 9.64 -0.33 1.12
CA ILE A 50 9.31 1.07 1.48
C ILE A 50 9.87 1.47 2.85
N GLU A 51 9.95 0.57 3.83
CA GLU A 51 10.61 0.84 5.12
C GLU A 51 12.12 1.06 4.95
N LEU A 52 12.75 0.27 4.07
CA LEU A 52 14.19 0.37 3.82
C LEU A 52 14.54 1.65 3.06
N ARG A 53 13.77 1.98 2.02
CA ARG A 53 14.11 3.04 1.06
C ARG A 53 13.42 4.36 1.36
N GLY A 54 12.25 4.34 1.98
CA GLY A 54 11.30 5.44 1.99
C GLY A 54 10.62 5.63 0.63
N ILE A 55 9.65 6.53 0.59
CA ILE A 55 9.02 7.05 -0.63
C ILE A 55 9.84 8.25 -1.08
N ILE A 56 10.33 8.18 -2.32
CA ILE A 56 11.07 9.25 -2.98
C ILE A 56 10.05 10.34 -3.40
N GLU A 57 10.03 11.47 -2.70
CA GLU A 57 9.06 12.58 -2.92
C GLU A 57 9.41 13.48 -4.12
N TRP A 58 10.20 13.01 -5.09
CA TRP A 58 10.72 13.86 -6.15
C TRP A 58 9.62 14.11 -7.19
N ASP A 59 9.41 15.37 -7.58
CA ASP A 59 8.37 15.82 -8.53
C ASP A 59 8.41 15.12 -9.91
N GLN A 60 9.44 14.32 -10.18
CA GLN A 60 9.64 13.61 -11.45
C GLN A 60 9.25 12.13 -11.43
N PHE A 61 9.15 11.48 -10.25
CA PHE A 61 8.78 10.07 -10.14
C PHE A 61 7.31 9.92 -9.73
N ARG A 62 6.48 9.47 -10.66
CA ARG A 62 5.06 9.21 -10.40
C ARG A 62 4.80 7.86 -9.73
N GLU A 63 5.73 6.92 -9.91
CA GLU A 63 5.59 5.52 -9.50
C GLU A 63 6.92 4.96 -9.00
N HIS A 64 6.92 4.31 -7.82
CA HIS A 64 8.04 3.50 -7.33
C HIS A 64 7.81 2.05 -7.69
N GLN A 65 8.74 1.44 -8.41
CA GLN A 65 8.63 0.06 -8.88
C GLN A 65 9.53 -0.88 -8.07
N LEU A 66 8.96 -2.00 -7.64
CA LEU A 66 9.70 -3.11 -7.08
C LEU A 66 9.82 -4.21 -8.14
N ILE A 67 11.04 -4.62 -8.45
CA ILE A 67 11.32 -5.73 -9.35
C ILE A 67 11.74 -6.94 -8.50
N VAL A 68 10.94 -8.00 -8.50
CA VAL A 68 11.20 -9.24 -7.75
C VAL A 68 11.36 -10.40 -8.72
N ALA A 69 12.41 -11.20 -8.60
CA ALA A 69 12.50 -12.46 -9.34
C ALA A 69 11.56 -13.51 -8.71
N ASN A 70 10.73 -14.17 -9.50
CA ASN A 70 9.94 -15.31 -9.05
C ASN A 70 10.81 -16.58 -8.97
N GLU A 71 10.22 -17.67 -8.45
CA GLU A 71 10.91 -18.97 -8.32
C GLU A 71 11.39 -19.58 -9.64
N LYS A 72 10.85 -19.11 -10.78
CA LYS A 72 11.24 -19.51 -12.14
C LYS A 72 12.27 -18.55 -12.77
N GLY A 73 12.76 -17.56 -12.02
CA GLY A 73 13.75 -16.58 -12.47
C GLY A 73 13.20 -15.40 -13.29
N TYR A 74 11.88 -15.27 -13.44
CA TYR A 74 11.28 -14.13 -14.14
C TYR A 74 11.11 -12.92 -13.22
N SER A 75 11.41 -11.73 -13.73
CA SER A 75 11.19 -10.47 -13.04
C SER A 75 9.70 -10.09 -13.03
N LEU A 76 9.14 -9.93 -11.84
CA LEU A 76 7.84 -9.33 -11.58
C LEU A 76 8.03 -7.87 -11.19
N THR A 77 7.51 -6.96 -12.00
CA THR A 77 7.51 -5.51 -11.67
C THR A 77 6.19 -5.16 -11.01
N ALA A 78 6.23 -4.80 -9.73
CA ALA A 78 5.10 -4.24 -9.00
C ALA A 78 5.23 -2.72 -8.95
N ASN A 79 4.22 -1.99 -9.44
CA ASN A 79 4.08 -0.55 -9.22
C ASN A 79 3.68 -0.31 -7.75
N LEU A 80 4.69 -0.33 -6.89
CA LEU A 80 4.53 -0.48 -5.46
C LEU A 80 3.92 0.75 -4.81
N ILE A 81 4.32 1.95 -5.25
CA ILE A 81 3.78 3.22 -4.76
C ILE A 81 3.40 4.08 -5.96
N LYS A 82 2.18 4.62 -5.96
CA LYS A 82 1.68 5.57 -6.96
C LYS A 82 1.09 6.79 -6.27
N LYS A 83 1.42 7.99 -6.72
CA LYS A 83 0.82 9.22 -6.19
C LYS A 83 -0.65 9.33 -6.61
N ILE A 84 -1.55 9.64 -5.66
CA ILE A 84 -2.98 9.78 -5.91
C ILE A 84 -3.30 11.25 -6.22
N GLY A 85 -3.37 11.59 -7.51
CA GLY A 85 -3.68 12.92 -8.00
C GLY A 85 -2.49 13.90 -7.96
N LEU A 86 -2.67 15.08 -8.57
CA LEU A 86 -1.56 16.02 -8.83
C LEU A 86 -1.08 16.79 -7.57
N ASN A 87 -2.00 17.20 -6.71
CA ASN A 87 -1.71 18.14 -5.61
C ASN A 87 -1.92 17.53 -4.21
N LYS A 88 -1.97 16.21 -4.08
CA LYS A 88 -2.38 15.55 -2.83
C LYS A 88 -1.23 14.72 -2.25
N PRO A 89 -1.05 14.71 -0.92
CA PRO A 89 0.02 13.97 -0.24
C PRO A 89 -0.39 12.51 0.02
N LEU A 90 -1.28 11.97 -0.82
CA LEU A 90 -1.75 10.60 -0.70
C LEU A 90 -1.07 9.72 -1.74
N TYR A 91 -0.75 8.52 -1.32
CA TYR A 91 -0.11 7.49 -2.11
C TYR A 91 -0.96 6.22 -2.05
N GLU A 92 -1.00 5.51 -3.17
CA GLU A 92 -1.50 4.16 -3.27
C GLU A 92 -0.30 3.21 -3.19
N PHE A 93 -0.27 2.37 -2.17
CA PHE A 93 0.52 1.16 -2.17
C PHE A 93 -0.25 0.07 -2.89
N SER A 94 0.31 -0.53 -3.93
CA SER A 94 -0.37 -1.53 -4.75
C SER A 94 0.50 -2.75 -5.02
N VAL A 95 -0.05 -3.94 -4.78
CA VAL A 95 0.55 -5.19 -5.24
C VAL A 95 -0.49 -6.00 -6.00
N ASN A 96 -0.11 -6.46 -7.18
CA ASN A 96 -0.98 -7.20 -8.09
C ASN A 96 -0.61 -8.68 -8.06
N HIS A 97 -1.61 -9.54 -7.92
CA HIS A 97 -1.45 -10.97 -8.13
C HIS A 97 -1.53 -11.26 -9.64
N ASN A 98 -0.36 -11.51 -10.24
CA ASN A 98 -0.10 -11.94 -11.63
C ASN A 98 -0.77 -11.13 -12.75
N HIS A 99 0.08 -10.46 -13.53
CA HIS A 99 -0.12 -10.33 -14.98
C HIS A 99 1.22 -10.63 -15.66
N PHE A 100 1.34 -11.78 -16.32
CA PHE A 100 2.44 -11.97 -17.28
C PHE A 100 2.09 -11.17 -18.54
N PRO A 101 3.06 -10.48 -19.19
CA PRO A 101 2.80 -9.76 -20.44
C PRO A 101 2.20 -10.64 -21.56
N THR A 102 2.35 -11.97 -21.44
CA THR A 102 1.86 -12.97 -22.39
C THR A 102 0.53 -13.61 -22.01
N ASP A 103 0.03 -13.39 -20.78
CA ASP A 103 -1.22 -14.01 -20.32
C ASP A 103 -2.42 -13.17 -20.79
N GLN A 104 -2.86 -13.43 -22.01
CA GLN A 104 -4.16 -12.99 -22.50
C GLN A 104 -5.27 -13.77 -21.76
N ARG A 105 -5.64 -13.36 -20.53
CA ARG A 105 -7.02 -13.37 -19.99
C ARG A 105 -7.14 -13.06 -18.49
N GLU A 106 -8.21 -12.32 -18.21
CA GLU A 106 -9.11 -12.39 -17.05
C GLU A 106 -8.63 -11.88 -15.67
N HIS A 107 -9.03 -10.65 -15.36
CA HIS A 107 -9.31 -10.11 -14.02
C HIS A 107 -8.36 -10.54 -12.89
N GLY A 108 -7.24 -9.82 -12.76
CA GLY A 108 -6.33 -9.95 -11.62
C GLY A 108 -6.96 -9.44 -10.31
N TYR A 109 -6.39 -9.90 -9.19
CA TYR A 109 -6.64 -9.34 -7.87
C TYR A 109 -5.51 -8.39 -7.51
N SER A 110 -5.86 -7.24 -6.96
CA SER A 110 -4.89 -6.29 -6.42
C SER A 110 -5.19 -5.99 -4.97
N PHE A 111 -4.13 -5.99 -4.16
CA PHE A 111 -4.16 -5.36 -2.85
C PHE A 111 -3.77 -3.90 -3.02
N ARG A 112 -4.62 -3.01 -2.53
CA ARG A 112 -4.41 -1.56 -2.57
C ARG A 112 -4.54 -1.02 -1.17
N MET A 113 -3.59 -0.19 -0.76
CA MET A 113 -3.57 0.47 0.53
C MET A 113 -3.28 1.95 0.34
N ILE A 114 -4.03 2.81 1.03
CA ILE A 114 -3.82 4.25 0.96
C ILE A 114 -2.93 4.66 2.13
N LEU A 115 -1.95 5.51 1.84
CA LEU A 115 -1.05 6.07 2.84
C LEU A 115 -0.65 7.50 2.53
N PHE A 116 -0.12 8.21 3.53
CA PHE A 116 0.55 9.51 3.35
C PHE A 116 1.88 9.54 4.11
N SER A 117 2.80 10.41 3.67
CA SER A 117 4.11 10.58 4.31
C SER A 117 4.17 11.82 5.19
N TYR A 118 5.02 11.76 6.22
CA TYR A 118 5.44 12.91 7.03
C TYR A 118 6.90 12.74 7.44
N ASN A 119 7.71 13.78 7.29
CA ASN A 119 9.12 13.74 7.63
C ASN A 119 9.37 14.46 8.97
N LYS A 120 9.96 13.76 9.95
CA LYS A 120 10.37 14.31 11.24
C LYS A 120 11.68 13.68 11.68
N ASP A 121 12.64 14.49 12.13
CA ASP A 121 13.95 14.05 12.64
C ASP A 121 14.67 13.06 11.71
N TYR A 122 14.71 13.38 10.41
CA TYR A 122 15.31 12.55 9.34
C TYR A 122 14.67 11.16 9.16
N THR A 123 13.52 10.91 9.78
CA THR A 123 12.73 9.70 9.62
C THR A 123 11.46 10.02 8.82
N GLN A 124 11.20 9.24 7.78
CA GLN A 124 9.92 9.31 7.07
C GLN A 124 8.90 8.40 7.75
N TYR A 125 7.75 8.95 8.12
CA TYR A 125 6.63 8.21 8.68
C TYR A 125 5.59 8.01 7.59
N LEU A 126 5.20 6.75 7.36
CA LEU A 126 4.22 6.34 6.35
C LEU A 126 2.95 5.90 7.06
N PHE A 127 1.92 6.74 7.02
CA PHE A 127 0.66 6.52 7.70
C PHE A 127 -0.34 5.82 6.79
N CYS A 128 -0.58 4.54 7.04
CA CYS A 128 -1.55 3.71 6.33
C CYS A 128 -2.95 3.93 6.92
N THR A 129 -3.91 4.31 6.08
CA THR A 129 -5.28 4.61 6.52
C THR A 129 -6.23 3.43 6.31
N ASP A 130 -6.27 2.90 5.09
CA ASP A 130 -7.24 1.87 4.70
C ASP A 130 -6.65 0.99 3.59
N ALA A 131 -7.11 -0.26 3.50
CA ALA A 131 -6.67 -1.20 2.49
C ALA A 131 -7.79 -2.14 2.03
N ILE A 132 -7.73 -2.56 0.77
CA ILE A 132 -8.70 -3.43 0.13
C ILE A 132 -8.01 -4.46 -0.76
N ILE A 133 -8.61 -5.64 -0.89
CA ILE A 133 -8.36 -6.53 -2.03
C ILE A 133 -9.52 -6.34 -3.01
N GLN A 134 -9.21 -5.92 -4.22
CA GLN A 134 -10.19 -5.74 -5.28
C GLN A 134 -9.91 -6.67 -6.46
N LYS A 135 -10.98 -7.14 -7.09
CA LYS A 135 -10.95 -7.72 -8.43
C LYS A 135 -11.21 -6.58 -9.41
N GLU A 136 -10.31 -6.35 -10.37
CA GLU A 136 -10.48 -5.24 -11.32
C GLU A 136 -11.84 -5.34 -12.07
N PRO A 137 -12.56 -4.21 -12.32
CA PRO A 137 -12.08 -2.82 -12.34
C PRO A 137 -12.87 -1.83 -11.45
N THR A 138 -13.43 -2.25 -10.30
CA THR A 138 -14.40 -1.40 -9.58
C THR A 138 -13.73 -0.31 -8.71
N ASP A 139 -13.57 0.90 -9.25
CA ASP A 139 -12.90 2.02 -8.55
C ASP A 139 -13.76 2.77 -7.51
N THR A 140 -15.09 2.58 -7.48
CA THR A 140 -15.97 3.36 -6.58
C THR A 140 -15.65 3.19 -5.10
N VAL A 141 -15.26 1.99 -4.67
CA VAL A 141 -14.87 1.75 -3.27
C VAL A 141 -13.54 2.44 -2.97
N PHE A 142 -12.58 2.34 -3.89
CA PHE A 142 -11.28 2.98 -3.74
C PHE A 142 -11.39 4.50 -3.65
N GLU A 143 -12.23 5.14 -4.48
CA GLU A 143 -12.46 6.59 -4.42
C GLU A 143 -13.07 7.04 -3.08
N LYS A 144 -13.93 6.22 -2.47
CA LYS A 144 -14.44 6.48 -1.10
C LYS A 144 -13.30 6.39 -0.08
N MET A 145 -12.47 5.36 -0.15
CA MET A 145 -11.29 5.23 0.72
C MET A 145 -10.35 6.43 0.57
N VAL A 146 -10.14 6.93 -0.66
CA VAL A 146 -9.35 8.13 -0.92
C VAL A 146 -9.96 9.36 -0.26
N SER A 147 -11.29 9.51 -0.30
CA SER A 147 -11.99 10.61 0.36
C SER A 147 -11.79 10.58 1.88
N GLU A 148 -11.95 9.41 2.50
CA GLU A 148 -11.75 9.25 3.95
C GLU A 148 -10.28 9.46 4.37
N ALA A 149 -9.34 8.89 3.61
CA ALA A 149 -7.91 9.11 3.84
C ALA A 149 -7.51 10.59 3.80
N ARG A 150 -8.18 11.40 2.96
CA ARG A 150 -7.98 12.86 2.98
C ARG A 150 -8.44 13.47 4.30
N LYS A 151 -9.58 13.06 4.86
CA LYS A 151 -10.02 13.57 6.16
C LYS A 151 -9.00 13.21 7.25
N SER A 152 -8.52 11.96 7.26
CA SER A 152 -7.46 11.52 8.17
C SER A 152 -6.20 12.36 8.04
N TYR A 153 -5.76 12.65 6.81
CA TYR A 153 -4.62 13.53 6.55
C TYR A 153 -4.85 14.96 7.08
N HIS A 154 -6.00 15.58 6.80
CA HIS A 154 -6.29 16.92 7.29
C HIS A 154 -6.38 16.98 8.82
N HIS A 155 -6.90 15.92 9.44
CA HIS A 155 -6.92 15.79 10.89
C HIS A 155 -5.50 15.68 11.45
N PHE A 156 -4.68 14.80 10.87
CA PHE A 156 -3.26 14.65 11.22
C PHE A 156 -2.51 15.99 11.15
N MET A 157 -2.72 16.76 10.07
CA MET A 157 -2.04 18.05 9.88
C MET A 157 -2.40 19.12 10.91
N ARG A 158 -3.48 18.95 11.70
CA ARG A 158 -3.80 19.87 12.80
C ARG A 158 -2.89 19.67 14.00
N ASP A 159 -2.42 18.45 14.23
CA ASP A 159 -1.53 18.12 15.35
C ASP A 159 -0.73 16.83 15.06
N PRO A 160 0.32 16.91 14.22
CA PRO A 160 1.14 15.74 13.87
C PRO A 160 1.84 15.11 15.09
N SER A 161 2.09 15.90 16.15
CA SER A 161 2.86 15.47 17.32
C SER A 161 2.20 14.34 18.11
N LYS A 162 0.88 14.20 18.02
CA LYS A 162 0.13 13.10 18.65
C LYS A 162 0.43 11.72 18.07
N TYR A 163 1.02 11.67 16.88
CA TYR A 163 1.21 10.45 16.11
C TYR A 163 2.68 10.04 15.97
N VAL A 164 3.63 10.88 16.43
CA VAL A 164 5.08 10.75 16.16
C VAL A 164 5.98 11.07 17.34
#